data_AF-A0A7S0FTN5-F1
#
_entry.id   AF-A0A7S0FTN5-F1
#
_cell.length_a   1.000
_cell.length_b   1.000
_cell.length_c   1.000
_cell.angle_alpha   90.00
_cell.angle_beta   90.00
_cell.angle_gamma   90.00
#
_symmetry.space_group_name_H-M   'P 1'
#
loop_
_entity.id
_entity.type
_entity.pdbx_description
1 polymer ?
#
loop_
_entity_poly.entity_id
_entity_poly.type
_entity_poly.pdbx_seq_one_letter_code
_entity_poly.pdbx_strand_id
1 'polypeptide(L)'
;GMDLDLFNNIVMLTDSYKVTHHLQYPPGTETIYSYFECRGGRYPEVCFFGLQYFLKKYLVGPVVTMDRIDEAEQYFKIHFSHPVWGLNERLFNRQAWEHIVKQ
;
A
#
# COMPACT_ATOMS: atom_id res chain seq x y z
N GLY A 1 16.57 9.40 -16.19
CA GLY A 1 15.20 8.88 -16.10
C GLY A 1 15.18 7.94 -14.93
N MET A 2 14.22 8.07 -14.02
CA MET A 2 14.14 7.22 -12.83
C MET A 2 13.69 5.83 -13.28
N ASP A 3 14.56 4.84 -13.08
CA ASP A 3 14.20 3.42 -13.30
C ASP A 3 13.41 2.98 -12.06
N LEU A 4 12.09 3.21 -12.10
CA LEU A 4 11.17 2.88 -11.02
C LEU A 4 10.93 1.38 -11.00
N ASP A 5 11.31 0.69 -9.92
CA ASP A 5 10.99 -0.72 -9.73
C ASP A 5 9.57 -0.85 -9.17
N LEU A 6 8.58 -0.53 -10.02
CA LEU A 6 7.15 -0.50 -9.70
C LEU A 6 6.63 -1.82 -9.13
N PHE A 7 7.33 -2.94 -9.36
CA PHE A 7 6.90 -4.28 -8.94
C PHE A 7 7.55 -4.76 -7.63
N ASN A 8 8.39 -3.93 -7.00
CA ASN A 8 9.17 -4.33 -5.83
C ASN A 8 9.09 -3.33 -4.67
N ASN A 9 8.26 -2.29 -4.76
CA ASN A 9 8.07 -1.33 -3.67
C ASN A 9 6.69 -1.50 -3.03
N ILE A 10 6.62 -2.12 -1.83
CA ILE A 10 5.36 -2.43 -1.15
C ILE A 10 4.50 -1.19 -0.86
N VAL A 11 5.12 -0.01 -0.73
CA VAL A 11 4.42 1.27 -0.52
C VAL A 11 3.58 1.65 -1.75
N MET A 12 3.97 1.16 -2.93
CA MET A 12 3.32 1.40 -4.22
C MET A 12 2.47 0.21 -4.71
N LEU A 13 2.66 -0.99 -4.14
CA LEU A 13 1.94 -2.22 -4.50
C LEU A 13 0.53 -2.27 -3.87
N THR A 14 -0.28 -1.25 -4.17
CA THR A 14 -1.64 -1.11 -3.68
C THR A 14 -2.51 -0.40 -4.70
N ASP A 15 -3.83 -0.60 -4.63
CA ASP A 15 -4.74 0.28 -5.36
C ASP A 15 -4.58 1.72 -4.85
N SER A 16 -4.50 2.70 -5.76
CA SER A 16 -4.18 4.09 -5.41
C SER A 16 -5.17 4.72 -4.44
N TYR A 17 -6.45 4.37 -4.50
CA TYR A 17 -7.44 4.88 -3.56
C TYR A 17 -7.14 4.50 -2.10
N LYS A 18 -6.47 3.35 -1.86
CA LYS A 18 -6.07 2.89 -0.52
C LYS A 18 -4.99 3.78 0.12
N VAL A 19 -4.20 4.48 -0.68
CA VAL A 19 -3.17 5.42 -0.19
C VAL A 19 -3.80 6.54 0.64
N THR A 20 -5.08 6.84 0.39
CA THR A 20 -5.83 7.91 1.08
C THR A 20 -6.75 7.41 2.20
N HIS A 21 -6.86 6.09 2.41
CA HIS A 21 -7.80 5.51 3.36
C HIS A 21 -7.52 5.89 4.82
N HIS A 22 -6.27 6.23 5.17
CA HIS A 22 -5.93 6.71 6.52
C HIS A 22 -6.70 7.97 6.92
N LEU A 23 -7.18 8.75 5.95
CA LEU A 23 -8.01 9.94 6.20
C LEU A 23 -9.51 9.62 6.36
N GLN A 24 -9.92 8.39 6.04
CA GLN A 24 -11.32 7.99 5.94
C GLN A 24 -11.79 7.12 7.11
N TYR A 25 -10.86 6.61 7.92
CA TYR A 25 -11.22 5.86 9.12
C TYR A 25 -11.86 6.78 10.19
N PRO A 26 -12.84 6.28 10.96
CA PRO A 26 -13.38 7.02 12.09
C PRO A 26 -12.27 7.48 13.06
N PRO A 27 -12.35 8.70 13.61
CA PRO A 27 -11.38 9.17 14.60
C PRO A 27 -11.25 8.21 15.79
N GLY A 28 -10.02 7.94 16.22
CA GLY A 28 -9.73 6.99 17.31
C GLY A 28 -9.71 5.52 16.91
N THR A 29 -9.74 5.19 15.61
CA THR A 29 -9.57 3.81 15.14
C THR A 29 -8.15 3.30 15.42
N GLU A 30 -8.03 2.29 16.28
CA GLU A 30 -6.75 1.64 16.63
C GLU A 30 -6.57 0.26 15.98
N THR A 31 -7.67 -0.39 15.57
CA THR A 31 -7.63 -1.76 15.04
C THR A 31 -8.56 -1.92 13.85
N ILE A 32 -8.05 -2.57 12.81
CA ILE A 32 -8.80 -2.96 11.60
C ILE A 32 -8.63 -4.46 11.42
N TYR A 33 -9.73 -5.20 11.30
CA TYR A 33 -9.74 -6.64 11.06
C TYR A 33 -10.39 -6.94 9.70
N SER A 34 -9.73 -7.79 8.91
CA SER A 34 -10.17 -8.21 7.57
C SER A 34 -9.99 -9.71 7.39
N TYR A 35 -10.81 -10.34 6.54
CA TYR A 35 -10.69 -11.76 6.17
C TYR A 35 -10.80 -11.94 4.65
N PHE A 36 -10.39 -13.11 4.17
CA PHE A 36 -10.41 -13.48 2.76
C PHE A 36 -11.28 -14.73 2.57
N GLU A 37 -12.17 -14.71 1.57
CA GLU A 37 -13.00 -15.86 1.18
C GLU A 37 -13.27 -15.85 -0.33
N CYS A 38 -13.61 -17.01 -0.91
CA CYS A 38 -14.13 -17.13 -2.27
C CYS A 38 -15.66 -17.22 -2.23
N ARG A 39 -16.33 -16.08 -2.06
CA ARG A 39 -17.80 -16.03 -1.94
C ARG A 39 -18.49 -16.22 -3.29
N GLY A 40 -19.33 -17.24 -3.42
CA GLY A 40 -20.19 -17.44 -4.60
C GLY A 40 -19.43 -17.83 -5.88
N GLY A 41 -18.29 -18.50 -5.76
CA GLY A 41 -17.49 -18.94 -6.90
C GLY A 41 -18.17 -19.98 -7.80
N ARG A 42 -17.60 -20.22 -8.99
CA ARG A 42 -18.07 -21.21 -9.97
C ARG A 42 -18.04 -22.65 -9.43
N TYR A 43 -17.13 -22.94 -8.50
CA TYR A 43 -16.90 -24.26 -7.95
C TYR A 43 -17.40 -24.34 -6.50
N PRO A 44 -17.93 -25.50 -6.06
CA PRO A 44 -18.40 -25.68 -4.69
C PRO A 44 -17.26 -25.60 -3.67
N GLU A 45 -16.03 -25.92 -4.08
CA GLU A 45 -14.84 -25.89 -3.23
C GLU A 45 -13.65 -25.29 -4.01
N VAL A 46 -12.73 -24.66 -3.27
CA VAL A 46 -11.52 -24.05 -3.82
C VAL A 46 -10.33 -24.43 -2.96
N CYS A 47 -9.26 -24.90 -3.60
CA CYS A 47 -8.00 -25.16 -2.91
C CYS A 47 -7.31 -23.86 -2.52
N PHE A 48 -7.00 -23.68 -1.23
CA PHE A 48 -6.23 -22.55 -0.75
C PHE A 48 -4.73 -22.82 -0.91
N PHE A 49 -4.09 -22.14 -1.86
CA PHE A 49 -2.66 -22.27 -2.14
C PHE A 49 -2.07 -20.92 -2.58
N GLY A 50 -0.79 -20.69 -2.29
CA GLY A 50 -0.03 -19.52 -2.76
C GLY A 50 0.29 -18.44 -1.72
N LEU A 51 -0.41 -18.41 -0.58
CA LEU A 51 -0.17 -17.38 0.46
C LEU A 51 1.29 -17.40 0.96
N GLN A 52 1.88 -18.57 1.20
CA GLN A 52 3.26 -18.66 1.70
C GLN A 52 4.28 -18.01 0.75
N TYR A 53 4.10 -18.17 -0.57
CA TYR A 53 4.94 -17.51 -1.57
C TYR A 53 4.77 -15.98 -1.51
N PHE A 54 3.52 -15.51 -1.44
CA PHE A 54 3.22 -14.09 -1.35
C PHE A 54 3.87 -13.44 -0.12
N LEU A 55 3.73 -14.08 1.06
CA LEU A 55 4.35 -13.62 2.29
C LEU A 55 5.88 -13.50 2.14
N LYS A 56 6.53 -14.58 1.68
CA LYS A 56 7.99 -14.63 1.56
C LYS A 56 8.55 -13.63 0.55
N LYS A 57 7.83 -13.39 -0.54
CA LYS A 57 8.31 -12.51 -1.61
C LYS A 57 8.09 -11.03 -1.30
N TYR A 58 6.97 -10.67 -0.67
CA TYR A 58 6.54 -9.27 -0.60
C TYR A 58 6.43 -8.69 0.81
N LEU A 59 6.26 -9.52 1.85
CA LEU A 59 5.92 -9.02 3.19
C LEU A 59 6.97 -9.29 4.27
N VAL A 60 7.89 -10.24 4.05
CA VAL A 60 8.91 -10.63 5.04
C VAL A 60 10.21 -9.84 4.83
N GLY A 61 10.80 -9.36 5.92
CA GLY A 61 12.07 -8.62 5.92
C GLY A 61 11.88 -7.09 5.87
N PRO A 62 12.97 -6.33 5.63
CA PRO A 62 12.92 -4.87 5.54
C PRO A 62 12.31 -4.41 4.20
N VAL A 63 11.02 -4.65 4.03
CA VAL A 63 10.28 -4.35 2.79
C VAL A 63 9.88 -2.87 2.68
N VAL A 64 9.96 -2.12 3.79
CA VAL A 64 9.83 -0.66 3.86
C VAL A 64 11.19 -0.07 4.24
N THR A 65 11.70 0.86 3.43
CA THR A 65 12.97 1.56 3.65
C THR A 65 12.81 3.03 3.29
N MET A 66 13.71 3.91 3.75
CA MET A 66 13.63 5.34 3.41
C MET A 66 13.66 5.59 1.89
N ASP A 67 14.55 4.91 1.16
CA ASP A 67 14.62 5.03 -0.30
C ASP A 67 13.29 4.67 -0.98
N ARG A 68 12.62 3.61 -0.51
CA ARG A 68 11.30 3.19 -1.00
C ARG A 68 10.20 4.19 -0.67
N ILE A 69 10.28 4.83 0.49
CA ILE A 69 9.33 5.89 0.90
C ILE A 69 9.53 7.13 0.01
N ASP A 70 10.78 7.51 -0.24
CA ASP A 70 11.12 8.65 -1.10
C ASP A 70 10.63 8.42 -2.53
N GLU A 71 10.91 7.25 -3.11
CA GLU A 71 10.42 6.84 -4.42
C GLU A 71 8.88 6.89 -4.49
N ALA A 72 8.21 6.29 -3.51
CA ALA A 72 6.75 6.24 -3.46
C ALA A 72 6.13 7.64 -3.31
N GLU A 73 6.73 8.51 -2.50
CA GLU A 73 6.26 9.88 -2.37
C GLU A 73 6.36 10.65 -3.69
N GLN A 74 7.49 10.53 -4.40
CA GLN A 74 7.65 11.16 -5.72
C GLN A 74 6.62 10.63 -6.71
N TYR A 75 6.41 9.31 -6.74
CA TYR A 75 5.40 8.70 -7.58
C TYR A 75 3.99 9.23 -7.26
N PHE A 76 3.59 9.22 -5.99
CA PHE A 76 2.23 9.63 -5.59
C PHE A 76 1.99 11.13 -5.71
N LYS A 77 3.03 11.97 -5.56
CA LYS A 77 2.95 13.41 -5.86
C LYS A 77 2.51 13.66 -7.29
N ILE A 78 3.06 12.91 -8.25
CA ILE A 78 2.69 13.02 -9.66
C ILE A 78 1.32 12.37 -9.89
N HIS A 79 1.11 11.16 -9.37
CA HIS A 79 -0.12 10.39 -9.57
C HIS A 79 -1.39 11.11 -9.08
N PHE A 80 -1.30 11.83 -7.95
CA PHE A 80 -2.44 12.56 -7.37
C PHE A 80 -2.47 14.05 -7.71
N SER A 81 -1.52 14.56 -8.49
CA SER A 81 -1.55 15.96 -8.92
C SER A 81 -2.67 16.18 -9.93
N HIS A 82 -3.60 17.07 -9.62
CA HIS A 82 -4.69 17.43 -10.52
C HIS A 82 -4.37 18.72 -11.29
N PRO A 83 -4.61 18.80 -12.61
CA PRO A 83 -4.28 20.00 -13.40
C PRO A 83 -5.02 21.27 -12.96
N VAL A 84 -6.16 21.13 -12.27
CA VAL A 84 -6.97 22.27 -11.78
C VAL A 84 -6.80 22.53 -10.28
N TRP A 85 -6.65 21.48 -9.48
CA TRP A 85 -6.70 21.58 -8.01
C TRP A 85 -5.32 21.47 -7.36
N GLY A 86 -4.29 21.18 -8.16
CA GLY A 86 -2.94 20.93 -7.68
C GLY A 86 -2.82 19.62 -6.90
N LEU A 87 -1.77 19.53 -6.10
CA LEU A 87 -1.49 18.41 -5.21
C LEU A 87 -2.03 18.70 -3.81
N ASN A 88 -2.71 17.72 -3.21
CA ASN A 88 -2.95 17.72 -1.77
C ASN A 88 -1.93 16.81 -1.09
N GLU A 89 -0.95 17.40 -0.40
CA GLU A 89 0.15 16.66 0.24
C GLU A 89 -0.30 15.69 1.34
N ARG A 90 -1.51 15.88 1.90
CA ARG A 90 -2.08 14.99 2.93
C ARG A 90 -2.45 13.60 2.39
N LEU A 91 -2.52 13.44 1.07
CA LEU A 91 -2.95 12.18 0.44
C LEU A 91 -1.93 11.05 0.64
N PHE A 92 -0.63 11.36 0.79
CA PHE A 92 0.39 10.37 1.07
C PHE A 92 0.85 10.46 2.53
N ASN A 93 0.61 9.42 3.33
CA ASN A 93 0.96 9.41 4.74
C ASN A 93 2.43 9.03 4.98
N ARG A 94 3.36 9.91 4.60
CA ARG A 94 4.80 9.68 4.77
C ARG A 94 5.19 9.34 6.21
N GLN A 95 4.63 10.06 7.18
CA GLN A 95 4.95 9.90 8.60
C GLN A 95 4.62 8.50 9.12
N ALA A 96 3.49 7.91 8.68
CA ALA A 96 3.14 6.55 9.06
C ALA A 96 4.11 5.50 8.50
N TRP A 97 4.60 5.70 7.27
CA TRP A 97 5.62 4.82 6.71
C TRP A 97 6.97 4.95 7.41
N GLU A 98 7.38 6.17 7.74
CA GLU A 98 8.61 6.41 8.52
C GLU A 98 8.53 5.82 9.93
N HIS A 99 7.33 5.75 10.52
CA HIS A 99 7.13 5.09 11.81
C HIS A 99 7.43 3.59 11.72
N ILE A 100 7.05 2.92 10.63
CA ILE A 100 7.33 1.48 10.41
C ILE A 100 8.85 1.22 10.32
N VAL A 101 9.61 2.12 9.70
CA VAL A 101 11.08 1.99 9.57
C VAL A 101 11.80 2.11 10.92
N LYS A 102 11.21 2.81 11.89
CA LYS A 102 11.80 3.09 13.20
C LYS A 102 11.53 2.00 14.26
N GLN A 103 10.62 1.06 13.98
CA GLN A 103 10.33 -0.08 14.85
C GLN A 103 11.35 -1.20 14.64
#